data_AF-A0AAD9LYI4-F1
#
_entry.id   AF-A0AAD9LYI4-F1
#
_cell.length_a   1.000
_cell.length_b   1.000
_cell.length_c   1.000
_cell.angle_alpha   90.00
_cell.angle_beta   90.00
_cell.angle_gamma   90.00
#
_symmetry.space_group_name_H-M   'P 1'
#
loop_
_entity.id
_entity.type
_entity.pdbx_description
1 polymer ?
#
loop_
_entity_poly.entity_id
_entity_poly.type
_entity_poly.pdbx_seq_one_letter_code
_entity_poly.pdbx_strand_id
1 'polypeptide(L)'
;MRFATVLSLLFLAVTAQAGVSQQPEPYALAERAESDELVASLDKKEELGLERRACSYNGCKCNSRGRQLTVCGNCVWSDNGAYVVTTKRVSNHIFECSPSGNCCSYGYATDCGGSGARCRVN
;
A
#
# COMPACT_ATOMS: atom_id res chain seq x y z
N MET A 1 1.88 45.02 -46.53
CA MET A 1 2.49 44.42 -45.32
C MET A 1 3.99 44.70 -45.36
N ARG A 2 4.59 44.97 -44.20
CA ARG A 2 5.83 45.74 -44.01
C ARG A 2 7.11 44.85 -43.92
N PHE A 3 8.17 45.33 -44.59
CA PHE A 3 9.61 45.31 -44.29
C PHE A 3 10.43 44.01 -44.04
N ALA A 4 11.40 43.82 -44.95
CA ALA A 4 12.85 43.58 -44.76
C ALA A 4 13.40 42.37 -43.95
N THR A 5 14.04 41.46 -44.70
CA THR A 5 15.40 40.88 -44.54
C THR A 5 16.21 41.19 -43.25
N VAL A 6 16.85 40.18 -42.65
CA VAL A 6 18.30 39.86 -42.79
C VAL A 6 18.72 38.76 -41.80
N LEU A 7 19.46 37.80 -42.36
CA LEU A 7 20.34 36.78 -41.80
C LEU A 7 21.22 37.24 -40.61
N SER A 8 21.30 36.44 -39.54
CA SER A 8 22.46 36.48 -38.63
C SER A 8 22.71 35.08 -38.04
N LEU A 9 23.67 34.40 -38.64
CA LEU A 9 24.41 33.26 -38.09
C LEU A 9 25.25 33.75 -36.91
N LEU A 10 25.14 33.08 -35.76
CA LEU A 10 26.17 33.12 -34.72
C LEU A 10 26.44 31.69 -34.25
N PHE A 11 27.45 31.07 -34.87
CA PHE A 11 28.17 29.94 -34.32
C PHE A 11 29.10 30.47 -33.21
N LEU A 12 29.00 29.90 -32.02
CA LEU A 12 30.04 29.96 -30.99
C LEU A 12 30.29 28.55 -30.48
N ALA A 13 31.28 27.91 -31.09
CA ALA A 13 31.92 26.72 -30.56
C ALA A 13 33.00 27.15 -29.56
N VAL A 14 32.96 26.63 -28.31
CA VAL A 14 34.09 26.70 -27.38
C VAL A 14 34.23 25.39 -26.61
N THR A 15 35.21 24.63 -27.09
CA THR A 15 36.20 23.74 -26.46
C THR A 15 35.85 22.81 -25.30
N ALA A 16 36.16 21.54 -25.57
CA ALA A 16 36.38 20.44 -24.64
C ALA A 16 37.24 20.82 -23.43
N GLN A 17 36.82 20.34 -22.26
CA GLN A 17 37.70 20.07 -21.14
C GLN A 17 37.78 18.56 -20.97
N ALA A 18 38.91 18.01 -21.42
CA ALA A 18 39.38 16.69 -21.04
C ALA A 18 39.90 16.79 -19.60
N GLY A 19 39.12 16.27 -18.66
CA GLY A 19 39.52 16.07 -17.27
C GLY A 19 39.15 14.66 -16.85
N VAL A 20 40.10 13.73 -17.02
CA VAL A 20 40.05 12.40 -16.43
C VAL A 20 40.30 12.54 -14.93
N SER A 21 39.36 12.12 -14.08
CA SER A 21 39.65 11.44 -12.81
C SER A 21 38.37 10.85 -12.18
N GLN A 22 38.23 9.53 -12.35
CA GLN A 22 37.73 8.51 -11.41
C GLN A 22 36.25 8.53 -10.91
N GLN A 23 35.45 7.69 -11.59
CA GLN A 23 34.37 6.74 -11.19
C GLN A 23 34.13 6.42 -9.69
N PRO A 24 32.96 5.83 -9.28
CA PRO A 24 32.09 4.94 -10.10
C PRO A 24 30.56 5.14 -10.06
N GLU A 25 29.94 4.92 -11.23
CA GLU A 25 28.67 4.20 -11.49
C GLU A 25 27.48 4.36 -10.53
N PRO A 26 26.38 5.00 -11.01
CA PRO A 26 25.04 4.53 -10.70
C PRO A 26 24.49 3.78 -11.91
N TYR A 27 24.67 2.46 -11.87
CA TYR A 27 23.83 1.42 -12.46
C TYR A 27 22.68 1.91 -13.36
N ALA A 28 22.79 1.62 -14.65
CA ALA A 28 21.63 1.33 -15.48
C ALA A 28 20.96 0.04 -14.96
N LEU A 29 19.68 0.09 -14.59
CA LEU A 29 18.75 -1.04 -14.79
C LEU A 29 17.29 -0.67 -14.47
N ALA A 30 16.41 -1.06 -15.41
CA ALA A 30 15.00 -1.38 -15.27
C ALA A 30 14.00 -0.22 -15.06
N GLU A 31 13.52 0.29 -16.20
CA GLU A 31 12.11 0.60 -16.42
C GLU A 31 11.26 -0.56 -15.86
N ARG A 32 10.60 -0.34 -14.71
CA ARG A 32 9.65 -1.29 -14.12
C ARG A 32 8.35 -1.25 -14.93
N ALA A 33 8.35 -1.98 -16.04
CA ALA A 33 7.14 -2.57 -16.58
C ALA A 33 6.67 -3.67 -15.62
N GLU A 34 5.90 -3.31 -14.58
CA GLU A 34 5.10 -4.24 -13.77
C GLU A 34 4.21 -3.40 -12.82
N SER A 35 3.21 -2.74 -13.39
CA SER A 35 2.13 -2.10 -12.61
C SER A 35 0.74 -2.63 -12.96
N ASP A 36 0.57 -3.30 -14.11
CA ASP A 36 -0.75 -3.76 -14.56
C ASP A 36 -1.26 -5.00 -13.81
N GLU A 37 -0.39 -5.92 -13.39
CA GLU A 37 -0.85 -7.20 -12.80
C GLU A 37 -1.29 -7.06 -11.32
N LEU A 38 -0.75 -6.07 -10.60
CA LEU A 38 -1.16 -5.73 -9.24
C LEU A 38 -2.54 -5.07 -9.18
N VAL A 39 -2.96 -4.42 -10.26
CA VAL A 39 -4.26 -3.73 -10.33
C VAL A 39 -5.41 -4.73 -10.52
N ALA A 40 -5.20 -5.78 -11.33
CA ALA A 40 -6.20 -6.82 -11.55
C ALA A 40 -6.57 -7.61 -10.27
N SER A 41 -5.62 -7.77 -9.35
CA SER A 41 -5.85 -8.44 -8.06
C SER A 41 -6.59 -7.56 -7.03
N LEU A 42 -6.59 -6.24 -7.23
CA LEU A 42 -7.29 -5.28 -6.38
C LEU A 42 -8.78 -5.18 -6.75
N ASP A 43 -9.12 -5.37 -8.02
CA ASP A 43 -10.49 -5.34 -8.52
C ASP A 43 -11.33 -6.49 -7.96
N LYS A 44 -10.77 -7.70 -7.86
CA LYS A 44 -11.48 -8.88 -7.34
C LYS A 44 -11.85 -8.78 -5.85
N LYS A 45 -11.21 -7.87 -5.10
CA LYS A 45 -11.53 -7.62 -3.69
C LYS A 45 -12.76 -6.71 -3.51
N GLU A 46 -13.17 -5.97 -4.54
CA GLU A 46 -14.36 -5.09 -4.48
C GLU A 46 -15.67 -5.87 -4.30
N GLU A 47 -15.74 -7.15 -4.70
CA GLU A 47 -16.94 -7.98 -4.55
C GLU A 47 -17.26 -8.36 -3.08
N LEU A 48 -16.34 -8.08 -2.14
CA LEU A 48 -16.54 -8.36 -0.69
C LEU A 48 -17.07 -7.15 0.10
N GLY A 49 -17.46 -6.06 -0.56
CA GLY A 49 -18.24 -4.98 0.07
C GLY A 49 -17.54 -4.22 1.20
N LEU A 50 -16.21 -4.19 1.20
CA LEU A 50 -15.42 -3.34 2.10
C LEU A 50 -15.00 -2.10 1.33
N GLU A 51 -15.91 -1.14 1.22
CA GLU A 51 -15.67 0.09 0.47
C GLU A 51 -14.37 0.77 0.95
N ARG A 52 -13.51 1.11 -0.01
CA ARG A 52 -12.12 1.57 0.15
C ARG A 52 -11.94 2.84 1.00
N ARG A 53 -13.01 3.47 1.49
CA ARG A 53 -13.01 4.85 2.03
C ARG A 53 -13.05 4.96 3.56
N ALA A 54 -13.32 3.87 4.30
CA ALA A 54 -13.47 3.91 5.75
C ALA A 54 -12.28 3.32 6.55
N CYS A 55 -11.14 3.04 5.91
CA CYS A 55 -9.97 2.54 6.62
C CYS A 55 -9.38 3.64 7.54
N SER A 56 -9.58 3.51 8.85
CA SER A 56 -8.82 4.28 9.84
C SER A 56 -7.53 3.52 10.19
N TYR A 57 -6.41 3.93 9.57
CA TYR A 57 -5.09 3.40 9.92
C TYR A 57 -4.61 4.01 11.24
N ASN A 58 -4.94 3.34 12.35
CA ASN A 58 -4.48 3.77 13.68
C ASN A 58 -3.11 3.16 14.05
N GLY A 59 -2.49 2.36 13.18
CA GLY A 59 -1.28 1.60 13.48
C GLY A 59 -1.55 0.29 14.23
N CYS A 60 -2.75 -0.27 14.08
CA CYS A 60 -3.06 -1.60 14.58
C CYS A 60 -2.19 -2.66 13.90
N LYS A 61 -2.05 -3.80 14.57
CA LYS A 61 -1.36 -4.98 14.06
C LYS A 61 -2.24 -6.21 14.23
N CYS A 62 -2.08 -7.17 13.33
CA CYS A 62 -2.72 -8.47 13.41
C CYS A 62 -1.70 -9.60 13.35
N ASN A 63 -1.98 -10.69 14.06
CA ASN A 63 -1.43 -12.00 13.76
C ASN A 63 -2.27 -12.63 12.65
N SER A 64 -2.06 -12.21 11.41
CA SER A 64 -2.86 -12.66 10.26
C SER A 64 -2.48 -14.04 9.74
N ARG A 65 -1.36 -14.62 10.20
CA ARG A 65 -0.78 -15.88 9.70
C ARG A 65 -0.64 -15.90 8.17
N GLY A 66 -0.20 -14.77 7.58
CA GLY A 66 -0.02 -14.65 6.13
C GLY A 66 -1.32 -14.53 5.32
N ARG A 67 -2.48 -14.36 5.95
CA ARG A 67 -3.78 -14.26 5.26
C ARG A 67 -4.37 -12.86 5.37
N GLN A 68 -5.19 -12.50 4.38
CA GLN A 68 -6.10 -11.37 4.50
C GLN A 68 -7.31 -11.80 5.34
N LEU A 69 -7.65 -11.05 6.38
CA LEU A 69 -8.77 -11.36 7.28
C LEU A 69 -9.62 -10.11 7.51
N THR A 70 -10.93 -10.31 7.71
CA THR A 70 -11.82 -9.28 8.25
C THR A 70 -12.49 -9.85 9.50
N VAL A 71 -12.18 -9.29 10.66
CA VAL A 71 -12.52 -9.86 11.97
C VAL A 71 -12.93 -8.78 12.96
N CYS A 72 -13.73 -9.16 13.96
CA CYS A 72 -13.95 -8.32 15.13
C CYS A 72 -12.71 -8.26 16.03
N GLY A 73 -12.51 -7.15 16.74
CA GLY A 73 -11.39 -6.98 17.66
C GLY A 73 -11.43 -7.88 18.89
N ASN A 74 -12.53 -8.58 19.18
CA ASN A 74 -12.61 -9.59 20.22
C ASN A 74 -12.25 -11.01 19.74
N CYS A 75 -11.92 -11.20 18.45
CA CYS A 75 -11.61 -12.51 17.91
C CYS A 75 -10.24 -13.01 18.37
N VAL A 76 -10.21 -14.31 18.71
CA VAL A 76 -9.02 -15.07 19.08
C VAL A 76 -8.88 -16.28 18.17
N TRP A 77 -7.65 -16.77 17.99
CA TRP A 77 -7.41 -18.02 17.27
C TRP A 77 -7.85 -19.23 18.10
N SER A 78 -8.51 -20.20 17.45
CA SER A 78 -9.09 -21.37 18.12
C SER A 78 -8.05 -22.36 18.69
N ASP A 79 -6.83 -22.36 18.16
CA ASP A 79 -5.75 -23.27 18.57
C ASP A 79 -5.03 -22.83 19.84
N ASN A 80 -4.85 -21.52 20.04
CA ASN A 80 -4.03 -20.99 21.14
C ASN A 80 -4.67 -19.84 21.93
N GLY A 81 -5.88 -19.40 21.56
CA GLY A 81 -6.59 -18.32 22.24
C GLY A 81 -5.95 -16.93 22.08
N ALA A 82 -4.92 -16.79 21.23
CA ALA A 82 -4.29 -15.50 21.00
C ALA A 82 -5.20 -14.58 20.17
N TYR A 83 -5.27 -13.30 20.55
CA TYR A 83 -6.04 -12.31 19.78
C TYR A 83 -5.51 -12.18 18.35
N VAL A 84 -6.44 -12.07 17.41
CA VAL A 84 -6.13 -11.88 15.99
C VAL A 84 -5.57 -10.47 15.77
N VAL A 85 -6.21 -9.46 16.36
CA VAL A 85 -5.70 -8.09 16.39
C VAL A 85 -4.83 -7.93 17.63
N THR A 86 -3.54 -7.68 17.48
CA THR A 86 -2.56 -7.73 18.57
C THR A 86 -2.18 -6.34 19.10
N THR A 87 -2.39 -5.28 18.32
CA THR A 87 -2.02 -3.90 18.69
C THR A 87 -3.16 -2.94 18.38
N LYS A 88 -3.40 -1.96 19.28
CA LYS A 88 -4.49 -0.95 19.17
C LYS A 88 -5.86 -1.58 18.87
N ARG A 89 -6.09 -2.74 19.49
CA ARG A 89 -7.31 -3.53 19.43
C ARG A 89 -8.43 -2.84 20.20
N VAL A 90 -9.61 -2.79 19.60
CA VAL A 90 -10.86 -2.36 20.25
C VAL A 90 -11.87 -3.47 20.07
N SER A 91 -12.41 -4.03 21.16
CA SER A 91 -13.15 -5.30 21.14
C SER A 91 -14.39 -5.28 20.25
N ASN A 92 -15.07 -4.14 20.15
CA ASN A 92 -16.30 -3.95 19.39
C ASN A 92 -16.08 -3.29 18.01
N HIS A 93 -14.84 -3.26 17.52
CA HIS A 93 -14.54 -2.76 16.17
C HIS A 93 -14.33 -3.88 15.16
N ILE A 94 -14.61 -3.60 13.89
CA ILE A 94 -14.18 -4.42 12.76
C ILE A 94 -12.77 -4.00 12.35
N PHE A 95 -11.93 -4.99 12.07
CA PHE A 95 -10.59 -4.81 11.53
C PHE A 95 -10.44 -5.60 10.25
N GLU A 96 -9.73 -5.00 9.29
CA GLU A 96 -9.22 -5.69 8.13
C GLU A 96 -7.70 -5.84 8.27
N CYS A 97 -7.24 -7.08 8.36
CA CYS A 97 -5.86 -7.47 8.53
C CYS A 97 -5.24 -7.88 7.20
N SER A 98 -4.16 -7.23 6.78
CA SER A 98 -3.37 -7.66 5.64
C SER A 98 -2.58 -8.95 5.96
N PRO A 99 -2.15 -9.70 4.93
CA PRO A 99 -1.22 -10.83 5.08
C PRO A 99 0.05 -10.50 5.87
N SER A 100 0.55 -9.27 5.74
CA SER A 100 1.76 -8.76 6.41
C SER A 100 1.53 -8.33 7.86
N GLY A 101 0.30 -8.42 8.39
CA GLY A 101 0.00 -8.08 9.78
C GLY A 101 -0.30 -6.60 10.03
N ASN A 102 -0.36 -5.77 8.99
CA ASN A 102 -0.91 -4.42 9.11
C ASN A 102 -2.44 -4.49 9.12
N CYS A 103 -3.12 -3.48 9.66
CA CYS A 103 -4.57 -3.44 9.58
C CYS A 103 -5.17 -2.05 9.49
N CYS A 104 -6.41 -2.04 9.01
CA CYS A 104 -7.34 -0.93 9.06
C CYS A 104 -8.39 -1.21 10.13
N SER A 105 -8.77 -0.21 10.92
CA SER A 105 -10.01 -0.29 11.71
C SER A 105 -11.14 0.35 10.91
N TYR A 106 -12.26 -0.36 10.78
CA TYR A 106 -13.50 0.13 10.19
C TYR A 106 -14.47 0.70 11.23
N GLY A 107 -14.03 0.83 12.48
CA GLY A 107 -14.85 1.38 13.56
C GLY A 107 -15.79 0.36 14.19
N TYR A 108 -16.70 0.89 15.01
CA TYR A 108 -17.67 0.12 15.78
C TYR A 108 -18.63 -0.68 14.90
N ALA A 109 -18.93 -1.91 15.32
CA ALA A 109 -20.02 -2.72 14.79
C ALA A 109 -20.80 -3.40 15.92
N THR A 110 -22.13 -3.46 15.77
CA THR A 110 -23.06 -3.97 16.79
C THR A 110 -22.93 -5.47 17.03
N ASP A 111 -22.38 -6.20 16.07
CA ASP A 111 -22.15 -7.63 16.13
C ASP A 111 -20.73 -7.99 16.63
N CYS A 112 -19.90 -6.99 16.96
CA CYS A 112 -18.59 -7.21 17.57
C CYS A 112 -18.63 -7.03 19.10
N GLY A 113 -17.71 -7.69 19.81
CA GLY A 113 -17.57 -7.60 21.27
C GLY A 113 -18.36 -8.64 22.07
N GLY A 114 -19.25 -9.41 21.43
CA GLY A 114 -19.98 -10.53 22.03
C GLY A 114 -19.49 -11.91 21.57
N SER A 115 -20.12 -12.97 22.09
CA SER A 115 -19.86 -14.36 21.71
C SER A 115 -20.27 -14.69 20.27
N GLY A 116 -21.21 -13.94 19.69
CA GLY A 116 -21.64 -14.07 18.30
C GLY A 116 -20.78 -13.31 17.27
N ALA A 117 -19.61 -12.80 17.69
CA ALA A 117 -18.77 -11.99 16.82
C ALA A 117 -18.27 -12.72 15.58
N ARG A 118 -17.99 -11.96 14.52
CA ARG A 118 -17.54 -12.46 13.22
C ARG A 118 -16.08 -12.93 13.27
N CYS A 119 -15.83 -14.04 13.94
CA CYS A 119 -14.51 -14.63 14.12
C CYS A 119 -14.30 -15.78 13.13
N ARG A 120 -14.20 -15.45 11.83
CA ARG A 120 -13.85 -16.44 10.79
C ARG A 120 -12.35 -16.72 10.80
N VAL A 121 -11.89 -17.36 11.86
CA VAL A 121 -10.47 -17.65 12.12
C VAL A 121 -10.27 -19.14 12.40
N ASN A 122 -9.78 -19.85 11.39
CA ASN A 122 -9.37 -21.26 11.46
C ASN A 122 -7.85 -21.37 11.39
#